data_AF-A0A496BED4-F1
#
_entry.id   AF-A0A496BED4-F1
#
_cell.length_a   1.000
_cell.length_b   1.000
_cell.length_c   1.000
_cell.angle_alpha   90.00
_cell.angle_beta   90.00
_cell.angle_gamma   90.00
#
_symmetry.space_group_name_H-M   'P 1'
#
loop_
_entity.id
_entity.type
_entity.pdbx_description
1 polymer ?
#
loop_
_entity_poly.entity_id
_entity_poly.type
_entity_poly.pdbx_seq_one_letter_code
_entity_poly.pdbx_strand_id
1 'polypeptide(L)' 'MTSIGYGLEEAAIEMLKKSTFRPATKGGEPISLEVEIPVDFRLKEN' A
#
# COMPACT_ATOMS: atom_id res chain seq x y z
N MET A 1 1.78 -8.01 15.56
CA MET A 1 2.36 -7.56 14.29
C MET A 1 3.46 -8.53 13.93
N THR A 2 3.17 -9.45 13.02
CA THR A 2 4.16 -10.43 12.54
C THR A 2 5.01 -9.69 11.52
N SER A 3 6.21 -9.25 11.91
CA SER A 3 7.16 -8.73 10.93
C SER A 3 7.53 -9.89 10.00
N ILE A 4 7.29 -9.71 8.71
CA ILE A 4 7.49 -10.74 7.67
C ILE A 4 8.99 -10.94 7.38
N GLY A 5 9.85 -10.05 7.92
CA GLY A 5 11.30 -10.09 7.73
C GLY A 5 11.71 -9.74 6.30
N TYR A 6 13.02 -9.78 6.02
CA TYR A 6 13.60 -9.61 4.67
C TYR A 6 13.37 -8.24 4.00
N GLY A 7 12.96 -7.21 4.73
CA GLY A 7 12.76 -5.84 4.22
C GLY A 7 11.46 -5.63 3.42
N LEU A 8 10.54 -6.60 3.43
CA LEU A 8 9.27 -6.50 2.68
C LEU A 8 8.34 -5.41 3.24
N GLU A 9 8.31 -5.23 4.56
CA GLU A 9 7.55 -4.14 5.20
C GLU A 9 8.09 -2.76 4.80
N GLU A 10 9.41 -2.59 4.80
CA GLU A 10 10.06 -1.34 4.39
C GLU A 10 9.75 -1.03 2.93
N ALA A 11 9.85 -2.03 2.05
CA ALA A 11 9.51 -1.89 0.64
C ALA A 11 8.03 -1.54 0.42
N ALA A 12 7.11 -2.14 1.18
CA ALA A 12 5.69 -1.80 1.12
C ALA A 12 5.44 -0.34 1.55
N ILE A 13 6.08 0.11 2.64
CA ILE A 13 5.98 1.49 3.12
C ILE A 13 6.56 2.48 2.08
N GLU A 14 7.71 2.18 1.49
CA GLU A 14 8.32 2.99 0.44
C GLU A 14 7.44 3.07 -0.81
N MET A 15 6.81 1.96 -1.20
CA MET A 15 5.84 1.93 -2.31
C MET A 15 4.65 2.85 -2.03
N LEU A 16 4.08 2.81 -0.82
CA LEU A 16 2.98 3.69 -0.44
C LEU A 16 3.42 5.17 -0.48
N LYS A 17 4.61 5.50 0.03
CA LYS A 17 5.17 6.86 0.01
C LYS A 17 5.39 7.40 -1.41
N LYS A 18 5.78 6.54 -2.36
CA LYS A 18 5.99 6.92 -3.76
C LYS A 18 4.72 6.90 -4.60
N SER A 19 3.66 6.25 -4.13
CA SER A 19 2.39 6.15 -4.83
C SER A 19 1.67 7.50 -4.86
N THR A 20 0.95 7.78 -5.96
CA THR A 20 0.03 8.91 -5.99
C THR A 20 -1.32 8.46 -5.44
N PHE A 21 -1.60 8.82 -4.19
CA PHE A 21 -2.89 8.58 -3.57
C PHE A 21 -3.98 9.43 -4.24
N ARG A 22 -5.08 8.79 -4.65
CA ARG A 22 -6.30 9.47 -5.10
C ARG A 22 -7.38 9.24 -4.06
N PRO A 23 -7.89 10.29 -3.39
CA PRO A 23 -8.92 10.12 -2.37
C PRO A 23 -10.21 9.57 -2.97
N ALA A 24 -10.94 8.78 -2.19
CA ALA A 24 -12.31 8.41 -2.53
C ALA A 24 -13.17 9.67 -2.56
N THR A 25 -14.11 9.77 -3.51
CA THR A 25 -15.05 10.89 -3.59
C THR A 25 -16.47 10.39 -3.35
N LYS A 26 -17.25 11.16 -2.58
CA LYS A 26 -18.68 10.93 -2.39
C LYS A 26 -19.43 12.17 -2.86
N GLY A 27 -20.21 12.04 -3.92
CA GLY A 27 -20.94 13.18 -4.50
C GLY A 27 -20.04 14.27 -5.11
N GLY A 28 -18.78 13.96 -5.45
CA GLY A 28 -17.80 14.91 -5.97
C GLY A 28 -16.87 15.50 -4.91
N GLU A 29 -17.14 15.27 -3.62
CA GLU A 29 -16.29 15.74 -2.53
C GLU A 29 -15.33 14.64 -2.07
N PRO A 30 -14.02 14.94 -1.92
CA PRO A 30 -13.06 13.97 -1.38
C PRO A 30 -13.38 13.67 0.09
N ILE A 31 -13.41 12.38 0.42
CA ILE A 31 -13.67 11.90 1.78
C ILE A 31 -12.42 11.25 2.37
N SER A 32 -12.24 11.43 3.68
CA SER A 32 -11.25 10.69 4.45
C SER A 32 -11.82 9.31 4.77
N LEU A 33 -11.23 8.27 4.18
CA LEU A 33 -11.59 6.88 4.39
C LEU A 33 -10.33 6.06 4.63
N GLU A 34 -10.36 5.16 5.60
CA GLU A 34 -9.33 4.14 5.76
C GLU A 34 -9.51 3.08 4.67
N VAL A 35 -8.46 2.85 3.90
CA VAL A 35 -8.44 1.87 2.81
C VAL A 35 -7.33 0.87 3.05
N GLU A 36 -7.64 -0.40 2.84
CA GLU A 36 -6.65 -1.47 2.86
C GLU A 36 -6.14 -1.69 1.43
N ILE A 37 -4.81 -1.61 1.26
CA ILE A 37 -4.15 -1.81 -0.03
C ILE A 37 -3.39 -3.14 0.04
N PRO A 38 -3.91 -4.22 -0.58
CA PRO A 38 -3.20 -5.50 -0.58
C PRO A 38 -1.96 -5.42 -1.46
N VAL A 39 -0.81 -5.82 -0.91
CA VAL A 39 0.49 -5.87 -1.62
C VAL A 39 0.91 -7.34 -1.75
N ASP A 40 1.04 -7.81 -2.99
CA ASP A 40 1.46 -9.19 -3.33
C ASP A 40 2.93 -9.19 -3.74
N PHE A 41 3.79 -9.85 -2.96
CA PHE A 41 5.20 -10.01 -3.27
C PHE A 41 5.45 -11.34 -3.96
N ARG A 42 6.00 -11.31 -5.18
CA ARG A 42 6.37 -12.52 -5.93
C ARG A 42 7.88 -12.62 -6.05
N LEU A 43 8.43 -13.70 -5.52
CA LEU A 43 9.83 -14.06 -5.78
C LEU A 43 9.90 -14.70 -7.16
N LYS A 44 10.83 -14.23 -7.97
CA LYS A 44 11.11 -14.85 -9.26
C LYS A 44 12.01 -16.05 -9.00
N GLU A 45 11.59 -17.25 -9.41
CA GLU A 45 12.49 -18.39 -9.50
C GLU A 45 13.55 -18.13 -10.58
N ASN A 46 14.78 -18.56 -10.31
CA ASN A 46 15.96 -18.32 -11.13
C ASN A 46 16.31 -19.55 -11.95
#